data_AF-A0A454C9W9-F1
#
_entry.id   AF-A0A454C9W9-F1
#
_cell.length_a   1.000
_cell.length_b   1.000
_cell.length_c   1.000
_cell.angle_alpha   90.00
_cell.angle_beta   90.00
_cell.angle_gamma   90.00
#
_symmetry.space_group_name_H-M   'P 1'
#
loop_
_entity.id
_entity.type
_entity.pdbx_description
1 polymer ?
#
loop_
_entity_poly.entity_id
_entity_poly.type
_entity_poly.pdbx_seq_one_letter_code
_entity_poly.pdbx_strand_id
1 'polypeptide(L)'
;MKNSFYKCLNIATLTVSLLSTSPILMISCDIKKDVDLLHFKMIVNKPWNGSKNDEYFNQLIKDIKQNNKNLKFDFNVSYILDNVDIASAIKAKKANMAFITSTLLKNSLLKNDVIPLLQTKTRAFYFDKLDEKYVDGSGNDPLRKIAKIANDLFNKKPYKSWTDNEYQWNGKIYEKFYDKEDVNVNYQRGSIMIFGTDSEIKSIKEAWENKDWNAFRNFGIVIGKKSSGTKYIAQEDLFKKHFNLANNKFSSFANDQINNANKYITEKPRNIGKGALSKYHIVFDEFASFAYTHNWNKSKSINYNFYCPDGNKKIELLTVTDPIKFNVLVVDKSIPKSAYLAFANSIINLAKEKKDTYGPNVGFNKYELINESDYSKYF
;
A
#
# COMPACT_ATOMS: atom_id res chain seq x y z
N MET A 1 -1.36 -30.81 82.12
CA MET A 1 -1.05 -29.37 82.19
C MET A 1 -2.30 -28.64 81.68
N LYS A 2 -3.31 -28.29 82.49
CA LYS A 2 -3.36 -27.23 83.55
C LYS A 2 -2.77 -25.92 83.01
N ASN A 3 -3.46 -24.79 82.85
CA ASN A 3 -4.63 -24.14 83.49
C ASN A 3 -5.36 -23.28 82.42
N SER A 4 -6.68 -23.09 82.35
CA SER A 4 -7.72 -22.68 83.31
C SER A 4 -7.82 -21.17 83.57
N PHE A 5 -9.06 -20.67 83.46
CA PHE A 5 -9.70 -19.55 84.17
C PHE A 5 -9.53 -18.09 83.66
N TYR A 6 -10.52 -17.18 83.69
CA TYR A 6 -11.89 -17.12 84.28
C TYR A 6 -12.66 -15.86 83.76
N LYS A 7 -14.01 -15.93 83.81
CA LYS A 7 -15.02 -14.89 84.22
C LYS A 7 -15.37 -13.72 83.26
N CYS A 8 -16.65 -13.59 82.85
CA CYS A 8 -17.81 -12.91 83.50
C CYS A 8 -17.67 -11.37 83.46
N LEU A 9 -18.66 -10.48 83.29
CA LEU A 9 -20.13 -10.49 83.21
C LEU A 9 -20.54 -9.11 82.63
N ASN A 10 -21.79 -8.99 82.17
CA ASN A 10 -22.60 -7.80 81.88
C ASN A 10 -22.20 -6.45 82.51
N ILE A 11 -22.48 -5.35 81.80
CA ILE A 11 -23.48 -4.33 82.17
C ILE A 11 -23.79 -3.46 80.95
N ALA A 12 -25.09 -3.38 80.63
CA ALA A 12 -25.66 -2.39 79.75
C ALA A 12 -25.78 -1.04 80.46
N THR A 13 -25.39 0.04 79.80
CA THR A 13 -25.85 1.38 80.12
C THR A 13 -26.11 2.14 78.83
N LEU A 14 -27.39 2.44 78.61
CA LEU A 14 -27.86 3.48 77.69
C LEU A 14 -27.29 4.84 78.15
N THR A 15 -26.71 5.59 77.22
CA THR A 15 -26.78 7.05 77.23
C THR A 15 -27.07 7.58 75.84
N VAL A 16 -27.85 8.65 75.86
CA VAL A 16 -28.70 9.17 74.81
C VAL A 16 -27.96 10.25 73.99
N SER A 17 -28.14 10.18 72.67
CA SER A 17 -28.10 11.26 71.66
C SER A 17 -26.86 12.16 71.53
N LEU A 18 -26.29 12.19 70.32
CA LEU A 18 -26.19 13.43 69.52
C LEU A 18 -25.95 13.07 68.05
N LEU A 19 -27.01 13.23 67.25
CA LEU A 19 -26.99 13.22 65.79
C LEU A 19 -26.21 14.45 65.30
N SER A 20 -24.96 14.25 64.86
CA SER A 20 -24.28 15.19 63.97
C SER A 20 -24.44 14.71 62.53
N THR A 21 -25.58 15.02 61.91
CA THR A 21 -25.73 14.95 60.46
C THR A 21 -24.91 16.08 59.86
N SER A 22 -23.63 15.83 59.60
CA SER A 22 -22.84 16.70 58.74
C SER A 22 -23.47 16.68 57.34
N PRO A 23 -23.81 17.84 56.75
CA PRO A 23 -24.24 17.85 55.36
C PRO A 23 -23.04 17.41 54.53
N ILE A 24 -23.16 16.24 53.89
CA ILE A 24 -22.32 15.88 52.76
C ILE A 24 -22.68 16.90 51.69
N LEU A 25 -21.89 17.98 51.64
CA LEU A 25 -21.79 18.83 50.48
C LEU A 25 -21.30 17.91 49.35
N MET A 26 -22.24 17.37 48.59
CA MET A 26 -21.98 16.86 47.25
C MET A 26 -21.53 18.06 46.43
N ILE A 27 -20.23 18.35 46.51
CA ILE A 27 -19.55 19.12 45.49
C ILE A 27 -19.67 18.24 44.24
N SER A 28 -20.66 18.59 43.42
CA SER A 28 -20.67 18.30 42.00
C SER A 28 -19.37 18.88 41.44
N CYS A 29 -18.30 18.10 41.50
CA CYS A 29 -17.18 18.27 40.61
C CYS A 29 -17.74 17.96 39.23
N ASP A 30 -18.28 19.00 38.59
CA ASP A 30 -18.17 19.15 37.15
C ASP A 30 -16.67 19.15 36.86
N ILE A 31 -16.11 17.94 36.74
CA ILE A 31 -14.86 17.73 36.06
C ILE A 31 -15.19 18.17 34.64
N LYS A 32 -14.89 19.44 34.34
CA LYS A 32 -14.52 19.84 32.99
C LYS A 32 -13.47 18.82 32.59
N LYS A 33 -13.88 17.80 31.84
CA LYS A 33 -12.94 16.98 31.10
C LYS A 33 -12.20 17.98 30.24
N ASP A 34 -11.00 18.35 30.67
CA ASP A 34 -10.04 18.92 29.75
C ASP A 34 -10.06 17.98 28.56
N VAL A 35 -10.49 18.50 27.41
CA VAL A 35 -10.48 17.73 26.17
C VAL A 35 -9.01 17.42 25.94
N ASP A 36 -8.62 16.19 26.27
CA ASP A 36 -7.25 15.72 26.13
C ASP A 36 -6.76 16.10 24.74
N LEU A 37 -5.61 16.77 24.70
CA LEU A 37 -4.97 17.16 23.45
C LEU A 37 -4.70 15.87 22.65
N LEU A 38 -5.35 15.72 21.49
CA LEU A 38 -5.12 14.56 20.64
C LEU A 38 -3.81 14.72 19.86
N HIS A 39 -2.94 13.72 19.92
CA HIS A 39 -1.66 13.74 19.25
C HIS A 39 -1.70 12.89 17.98
N PHE A 40 -1.82 13.50 16.80
CA PHE A 40 -1.80 12.76 15.54
C PHE A 40 -0.37 12.59 15.02
N LYS A 41 0.03 11.34 14.78
CA LYS A 41 1.33 10.95 14.24
C LYS A 41 1.08 10.16 12.95
N MET A 42 1.15 10.85 11.83
CA MET A 42 0.85 10.30 10.52
C MET A 42 2.12 9.84 9.81
N ILE A 43 2.12 8.60 9.30
CA ILE A 43 3.14 8.10 8.38
C ILE A 43 2.62 8.17 6.95
N VAL A 44 3.43 8.76 6.07
CA VAL A 44 3.09 8.95 4.66
C VAL A 44 4.23 8.53 3.75
N ASN A 45 3.92 8.05 2.55
CA ASN A 45 4.92 7.73 1.55
C ASN A 45 5.63 9.00 1.09
N LYS A 46 6.94 8.90 0.85
CA LYS A 46 7.68 9.96 0.16
C LYS A 46 7.13 10.13 -1.27
N PRO A 47 6.96 11.36 -1.76
CA PRO A 47 6.63 11.64 -3.17
C PRO A 47 7.53 10.87 -4.15
N TRP A 48 6.95 10.39 -5.25
CA TRP A 48 7.69 9.69 -6.32
C TRP A 48 8.77 10.58 -6.94
N ASN A 49 8.48 11.87 -7.07
CA ASN A 49 9.40 12.90 -7.57
C ASN A 49 9.34 14.14 -6.67
N GLY A 50 10.46 14.87 -6.59
CA GLY A 50 10.55 16.13 -5.85
C GLY A 50 10.94 16.01 -4.36
N SER A 51 10.90 17.15 -3.66
CA SER A 51 11.19 17.27 -2.23
C SER A 51 9.95 17.03 -1.37
N LYS A 52 10.16 16.78 -0.07
CA LYS A 52 9.07 16.81 0.92
C LYS A 52 8.43 18.19 0.89
N ASN A 53 7.10 18.25 0.88
CA ASN A 53 6.35 19.50 0.97
C ASN A 53 5.21 19.34 1.98
N ASP A 54 5.31 20.05 3.10
CA ASP A 54 4.34 19.98 4.20
C ASP A 54 3.15 20.92 4.01
N GLU A 55 3.12 21.70 2.92
CA GLU A 55 2.05 22.65 2.60
C GLU A 55 0.66 22.01 2.61
N TYR A 56 0.52 20.82 2.01
CA TYR A 56 -0.72 20.05 2.04
C TYR A 56 -1.18 19.78 3.48
N PHE A 57 -0.28 19.28 4.33
CA PHE A 57 -0.60 18.90 5.70
C PHE A 57 -0.89 20.13 6.57
N ASN A 58 -0.18 21.23 6.36
CA ASN A 58 -0.50 22.51 6.99
C ASN A 58 -1.90 23.01 6.61
N GLN A 59 -2.27 22.89 5.33
CA GLN A 59 -3.60 23.23 4.85
C GLN A 59 -4.69 22.30 5.40
N LEU A 60 -4.42 21.00 5.50
CA LEU A 60 -5.28 20.01 6.15
C LEU A 60 -5.55 20.37 7.62
N ILE A 61 -4.51 20.68 8.39
CA ILE A 61 -4.64 21.09 9.80
C ILE A 61 -5.49 22.36 9.92
N LYS A 62 -5.27 23.34 9.03
CA LYS A 62 -6.03 24.59 9.02
C LYS A 62 -7.52 24.34 8.76
N ASP A 63 -7.85 23.54 7.76
CA ASP A 63 -9.24 23.20 7.42
C ASP A 63 -9.94 22.47 8.58
N ILE A 64 -9.28 21.49 9.20
CA ILE A 64 -9.83 20.78 10.36
C ILE A 64 -10.11 21.73 11.52
N LYS A 65 -9.16 22.62 11.86
CA LYS A 65 -9.31 23.59 12.96
C LYS A 65 -10.44 24.60 12.70
N GLN A 66 -10.62 25.03 11.45
CA GLN A 66 -11.69 25.95 11.06
C GLN A 66 -13.07 25.30 11.18
N ASN A 67 -13.19 24.05 10.74
CA ASN A 67 -14.46 23.34 10.68
C ASN A 67 -14.81 22.61 11.99
N ASN A 68 -13.86 22.44 12.92
CA ASN A 68 -14.03 21.68 14.17
C ASN A 68 -13.41 22.42 15.37
N LYS A 69 -13.96 23.60 15.71
CA LYS A 69 -13.39 24.51 16.74
C LYS A 69 -13.16 23.88 18.13
N ASN A 70 -13.94 22.84 18.47
CA ASN A 70 -13.85 22.15 19.76
C ASN A 70 -12.78 21.03 19.77
N LEU A 71 -12.25 20.65 18.60
CA LEU A 71 -11.23 19.60 18.49
C LEU A 71 -9.86 20.18 18.80
N LYS A 72 -9.28 19.79 19.94
CA LYS A 72 -7.90 20.13 20.31
C LYS A 72 -6.95 19.02 19.85
N PHE A 73 -6.01 19.36 18.98
CA PHE A 73 -5.03 18.39 18.48
C PHE A 73 -3.70 19.04 18.07
N ASP A 74 -2.64 18.23 18.09
CA ASP A 74 -1.42 18.46 17.32
C ASP A 74 -1.26 17.39 16.23
N PHE A 75 -0.38 17.69 15.26
CA PHE A 75 -0.21 16.84 14.09
C PHE A 75 1.25 16.82 13.65
N ASN A 76 1.80 15.63 13.50
CA ASN A 76 3.14 15.39 12.97
C ASN A 76 3.08 14.42 11.79
N VAL A 77 3.87 14.71 10.75
CA VAL A 77 3.99 13.87 9.56
C VAL A 77 5.40 13.32 9.45
N SER A 78 5.50 12.01 9.27
CA SER A 78 6.73 11.31 8.98
C SER A 78 6.69 10.71 7.58
N TYR A 79 7.61 11.17 6.73
CA TYR A 79 7.77 10.63 5.37
C TYR A 79 8.68 9.40 5.38
N ILE A 80 8.19 8.30 4.81
CA ILE A 80 8.92 7.03 4.72
C ILE A 80 9.21 6.66 3.26
N LEU A 81 10.27 5.87 3.09
CA LEU A 81 10.57 5.20 1.82
C LEU A 81 9.75 3.90 1.70
N ASP A 82 9.69 3.32 0.51
CA ASP A 82 8.88 2.15 0.10
C ASP A 82 9.22 0.81 0.82
N ASN A 83 9.88 0.85 1.97
CA ASN A 83 10.45 -0.31 2.66
C ASN A 83 10.29 -0.27 4.18
N VAL A 84 9.59 0.72 4.73
CA VAL A 84 9.35 0.81 6.16
C VAL A 84 8.19 -0.11 6.55
N ASP A 85 8.37 -0.87 7.63
CA ASP A 85 7.33 -1.67 8.22
C ASP A 85 6.34 -0.77 8.99
N ILE A 86 5.36 -0.24 8.25
CA ILE A 86 4.29 0.61 8.78
C ILE A 86 3.50 -0.14 9.87
N ALA A 87 3.28 -1.44 9.70
CA ALA A 87 2.48 -2.21 10.64
C ALA A 87 3.15 -2.30 12.00
N SER A 88 4.46 -2.57 12.03
CA SER A 88 5.23 -2.53 13.28
C SER A 88 5.29 -1.13 13.89
N ALA A 89 5.36 -0.06 13.09
CA ALA A 89 5.36 1.30 13.60
C ALA A 89 4.04 1.67 14.30
N ILE A 90 2.90 1.26 13.74
CA ILE A 90 1.58 1.44 14.36
C ILE A 90 1.47 0.61 15.65
N LYS A 91 1.86 -0.67 15.61
CA LYS A 91 1.82 -1.55 16.77
C LYS A 91 2.67 -1.03 17.94
N ALA A 92 3.81 -0.43 17.63
CA ALA A 92 4.69 0.23 18.60
C ALA A 92 4.22 1.64 19.02
N LYS A 93 3.03 2.09 18.59
CA LYS A 93 2.44 3.42 18.86
C LYS A 93 3.35 4.59 18.44
N LYS A 94 4.24 4.36 17.47
CA LYS A 94 5.08 5.40 16.85
C LYS A 94 4.29 6.21 15.83
N ALA A 95 3.22 5.63 15.30
CA ALA A 95 2.22 6.28 14.47
C ALA A 95 0.83 5.82 14.89
N ASN A 96 -0.17 6.68 14.70
CA ASN A 96 -1.58 6.35 14.93
C ASN A 96 -2.45 6.66 13.69
N MET A 97 -1.82 7.05 12.59
CA MET A 97 -2.43 7.19 11.29
C MET A 97 -1.41 6.84 10.21
N ALA A 98 -1.80 6.08 9.18
CA ALA A 98 -0.90 5.82 8.05
C ALA A 98 -1.65 5.39 6.79
N PHE A 99 -1.11 5.73 5.62
CA PHE A 99 -1.47 5.04 4.38
C PHE A 99 -0.71 3.71 4.30
N ILE A 100 -1.43 2.59 4.39
CA ILE A 100 -0.88 1.24 4.36
C ILE A 100 -1.32 0.52 3.07
N THR A 101 -0.47 -0.33 2.51
CA THR A 101 -0.90 -1.18 1.39
C THR A 101 -1.95 -2.17 1.88
N SER A 102 -2.95 -2.45 1.05
CA SER A 102 -4.03 -3.40 1.40
C SER A 102 -3.50 -4.81 1.71
N THR A 103 -2.43 -5.25 1.03
CA THR A 103 -1.79 -6.55 1.30
C THR A 103 -1.08 -6.58 2.64
N LEU A 104 -0.41 -5.48 3.03
CA LEU A 104 0.21 -5.41 4.36
C LEU A 104 -0.87 -5.37 5.45
N LEU A 105 -1.95 -4.63 5.24
CA LEU A 105 -3.07 -4.59 6.18
C LEU A 105 -3.68 -5.97 6.40
N LYS A 106 -4.02 -6.67 5.31
CA LYS A 106 -4.58 -8.03 5.34
C LYS A 106 -3.68 -9.06 6.02
N ASN A 107 -2.37 -8.95 5.81
CA ASN A 107 -1.41 -9.90 6.39
C ASN A 107 -0.87 -9.47 7.77
N SER A 108 -1.34 -8.33 8.30
CA SER A 108 -0.90 -7.81 9.60
C SER A 108 -1.80 -8.26 10.73
N LEU A 109 -1.28 -8.21 11.95
CA LEU A 109 -2.08 -8.42 13.17
C LEU A 109 -2.84 -7.15 13.63
N LEU A 110 -2.97 -6.14 12.77
CA LEU A 110 -3.55 -4.83 13.12
C LEU A 110 -5.08 -4.83 13.21
N LYS A 111 -5.76 -5.93 12.89
CA LYS A 111 -7.24 -6.05 12.92
C LYS A 111 -7.86 -5.53 14.22
N ASN A 112 -7.16 -5.73 15.34
CA ASN A 112 -7.61 -5.29 16.65
C ASN A 112 -7.15 -3.89 17.03
N ASP A 113 -6.16 -3.32 16.34
CA ASP A 113 -5.51 -2.06 16.68
C ASP A 113 -6.00 -0.87 15.87
N VAL A 114 -6.43 -1.09 14.61
CA VAL A 114 -6.74 -0.01 13.67
C VAL A 114 -8.14 -0.11 13.05
N ILE A 115 -8.57 1.02 12.51
CA ILE A 115 -9.77 1.19 11.69
C ILE A 115 -9.32 1.54 10.26
N PRO A 116 -9.73 0.78 9.23
CA PRO A 116 -9.56 1.19 7.85
C PRO A 116 -10.55 2.32 7.55
N LEU A 117 -10.03 3.53 7.31
CA LEU A 117 -10.81 4.77 7.27
C LEU A 117 -11.10 5.24 5.85
N LEU A 118 -10.07 5.40 5.01
CA LEU A 118 -10.22 5.85 3.62
C LEU A 118 -9.62 4.83 2.66
N GLN A 119 -10.38 4.45 1.64
CA GLN A 119 -9.83 3.79 0.46
C GLN A 119 -9.28 4.87 -0.48
N THR A 120 -8.00 4.79 -0.82
CA THR A 120 -7.45 5.64 -1.88
C THR A 120 -7.82 5.08 -3.25
N LYS A 121 -7.98 5.96 -4.23
CA LYS A 121 -8.17 5.65 -5.64
C LYS A 121 -7.10 6.35 -6.45
N THR A 122 -6.69 5.72 -7.53
CA THR A 122 -5.71 6.25 -8.47
C THR A 122 -6.36 6.46 -9.83
N ARG A 123 -5.78 7.35 -10.64
CA ARG A 123 -6.21 7.50 -12.03
C ARG A 123 -5.96 6.20 -12.79
N ALA A 124 -6.97 5.73 -13.49
CA ALA A 124 -6.86 4.52 -14.29
C ALA A 124 -5.82 4.70 -15.40
N PHE A 125 -5.07 3.64 -15.70
CA PHE A 125 -4.46 3.54 -17.01
C PHE A 125 -5.57 3.37 -18.04
N TYR A 126 -5.47 4.01 -19.20
CA TYR A 126 -6.58 3.95 -20.16
C TYR A 126 -6.81 2.53 -20.71
N PHE A 127 -5.83 1.63 -20.55
CA PHE A 127 -5.86 0.22 -20.92
C PHE A 127 -6.18 -0.74 -19.75
N ASP A 128 -6.45 -0.23 -18.55
CA ASP A 128 -6.84 -1.03 -17.37
C ASP A 128 -7.83 -0.24 -16.51
N LYS A 129 -9.09 -0.24 -16.95
CA LYS A 129 -10.21 0.44 -16.27
C LYS A 129 -11.19 -0.52 -15.58
N LEU A 130 -11.06 -1.82 -15.87
CA LEU A 130 -11.98 -2.87 -15.43
C LEU A 130 -11.26 -3.84 -14.49
N ASP A 131 -11.97 -4.34 -13.48
CA ASP A 131 -11.46 -5.27 -12.45
C ASP A 131 -11.33 -6.72 -12.99
N GLU A 132 -10.78 -6.86 -14.21
CA GLU A 132 -10.57 -8.13 -14.90
C GLU A 132 -9.73 -9.11 -14.06
N LYS A 133 -10.05 -10.40 -14.18
CA LYS A 133 -9.39 -11.49 -13.44
C LYS A 133 -8.77 -12.51 -14.40
N TYR A 134 -7.82 -13.28 -13.87
CA TYR A 134 -7.23 -14.43 -14.54
C TYR A 134 -8.29 -15.46 -14.92
N VAL A 135 -8.19 -15.98 -16.14
CA VAL A 135 -9.07 -17.03 -16.67
C VAL A 135 -8.26 -18.29 -16.96
N ASP A 136 -7.29 -18.20 -17.87
CA ASP A 136 -6.55 -19.35 -18.38
C ASP A 136 -5.08 -19.06 -18.73
N GLY A 137 -4.68 -17.79 -18.83
CA GLY A 137 -3.33 -17.37 -19.18
C GLY A 137 -3.00 -17.46 -20.67
N SER A 138 -3.96 -17.84 -21.52
CA SER A 138 -3.80 -17.89 -22.96
C SER A 138 -3.67 -16.49 -23.56
N GLY A 139 -3.33 -16.39 -24.85
CA GLY A 139 -3.37 -15.11 -25.57
C GLY A 139 -4.73 -14.37 -25.52
N ASN A 140 -5.82 -15.06 -25.20
CA ASN A 140 -7.16 -14.48 -25.06
C ASN A 140 -7.53 -14.10 -23.62
N ASP A 141 -6.72 -14.46 -22.63
CA ASP A 141 -6.92 -14.11 -21.22
C ASP A 141 -7.01 -12.57 -21.07
N PRO A 142 -7.98 -12.05 -20.29
CA PRO A 142 -8.12 -10.60 -20.07
C PRO A 142 -6.84 -9.93 -19.56
N LEU A 143 -6.08 -10.60 -18.68
CA LEU A 143 -4.83 -10.08 -18.13
C LEU A 143 -3.71 -10.04 -19.18
N ARG A 144 -3.68 -11.02 -20.09
CA ARG A 144 -2.76 -11.03 -21.25
C ARG A 144 -3.08 -9.93 -22.24
N LYS A 145 -4.38 -9.64 -22.46
CA LYS A 145 -4.83 -8.53 -23.33
C LYS A 145 -4.44 -7.16 -22.76
N ILE A 146 -4.64 -6.94 -21.46
CA ILE A 146 -4.19 -5.71 -20.78
C ILE A 146 -2.68 -5.52 -20.94
N ALA A 147 -1.89 -6.58 -20.66
CA ALA A 147 -0.44 -6.55 -20.81
C ALA A 147 0.00 -6.25 -22.25
N LYS A 148 -0.68 -6.84 -23.24
CA LYS A 148 -0.39 -6.61 -24.66
C LYS A 148 -0.61 -5.15 -25.07
N ILE A 149 -1.72 -4.53 -24.66
CA ILE A 149 -1.97 -3.12 -25.00
C ILE A 149 -0.90 -2.23 -24.37
N ALA A 150 -0.56 -2.44 -23.09
CA ALA A 150 0.51 -1.72 -22.41
C ALA A 150 1.88 -1.94 -23.08
N ASN A 151 2.17 -3.18 -23.50
CA ASN A 151 3.40 -3.55 -24.21
C ASN A 151 3.56 -2.79 -25.52
N ASP A 152 2.51 -2.77 -26.34
CA ASP A 152 2.53 -2.15 -27.67
C ASP A 152 2.77 -0.62 -27.53
N LEU A 153 2.28 -0.01 -26.47
CA LEU A 153 2.52 1.41 -26.15
C LEU A 153 3.94 1.65 -25.63
N PHE A 154 4.38 0.82 -24.70
CA PHE A 154 5.72 0.91 -24.11
C PHE A 154 6.80 0.76 -25.18
N ASN A 155 6.64 -0.20 -26.09
CA ASN A 155 7.60 -0.53 -27.13
C ASN A 155 7.47 0.31 -28.41
N LYS A 156 6.48 1.22 -28.50
CA LYS A 156 6.34 2.13 -29.66
C LYS A 156 7.61 2.96 -29.90
N LYS A 157 8.33 3.29 -28.82
CA LYS A 157 9.60 3.99 -28.86
C LYS A 157 10.44 3.56 -27.65
N PRO A 158 11.76 3.37 -27.78
CA PRO A 158 12.61 3.03 -26.64
C PRO A 158 12.43 4.02 -25.48
N TYR A 159 12.31 3.51 -24.25
CA TYR A 159 12.03 4.31 -23.05
C TYR A 159 13.00 5.49 -22.85
N LYS A 160 14.30 5.26 -23.07
CA LYS A 160 15.34 6.32 -23.00
C LYS A 160 15.17 7.46 -24.00
N SER A 161 14.31 7.29 -25.00
CA SER A 161 14.07 8.25 -26.08
C SER A 161 12.73 8.97 -25.95
N TRP A 162 11.95 8.68 -24.89
CA TRP A 162 10.75 9.44 -24.58
C TRP A 162 11.11 10.88 -24.21
N THR A 163 10.28 11.83 -24.65
CA THR A 163 10.42 13.25 -24.25
C THR A 163 9.24 13.67 -23.41
N ASP A 164 9.46 14.64 -22.52
CA ASP A 164 8.42 15.18 -21.64
C ASP A 164 7.22 15.70 -22.44
N ASN A 165 7.45 16.36 -23.59
CA ASN A 165 6.36 16.85 -24.45
C ASN A 165 5.59 15.71 -25.13
N GLU A 166 6.28 14.70 -25.67
CA GLU A 166 5.64 13.61 -26.43
C GLU A 166 4.83 12.66 -25.52
N TYR A 167 5.31 12.44 -24.30
CA TYR A 167 4.70 11.55 -23.31
C TYR A 167 3.95 12.30 -22.20
N GLN A 168 3.91 13.63 -22.30
CA GLN A 168 3.16 14.51 -21.42
C GLN A 168 3.58 14.32 -19.95
N TRP A 169 4.88 14.39 -19.69
CA TRP A 169 5.41 14.37 -18.34
C TRP A 169 4.96 15.62 -17.58
N ASN A 170 4.17 15.44 -16.53
CA ASN A 170 3.62 16.55 -15.73
C ASN A 170 4.44 16.85 -14.46
N GLY A 171 5.66 16.29 -14.35
CA GLY A 171 6.48 16.32 -13.14
C GLY A 171 6.31 15.11 -12.22
N LYS A 172 5.30 14.27 -12.46
CA LYS A 172 4.94 13.12 -11.60
C LYS A 172 4.75 11.84 -12.39
N ILE A 173 4.05 11.94 -13.52
CA ILE A 173 3.64 10.85 -14.40
C ILE A 173 3.71 11.28 -15.86
N TYR A 174 3.82 10.29 -16.75
CA TYR A 174 3.57 10.44 -18.19
C TYR A 174 2.07 10.29 -18.46
N GLU A 175 1.38 11.42 -18.62
CA GLU A 175 -0.09 11.49 -18.79
C GLU A 175 -0.60 10.64 -19.97
N LYS A 176 0.24 10.37 -20.97
CA LYS A 176 -0.10 9.59 -22.16
C LYS A 176 -0.60 8.16 -21.87
N PHE A 177 -0.26 7.58 -20.72
CA PHE A 177 -0.71 6.24 -20.34
C PHE A 177 -1.99 6.24 -19.50
N TYR A 178 -2.42 7.39 -19.02
CA TYR A 178 -3.56 7.51 -18.12
C TYR A 178 -4.83 7.88 -18.87
N ASP A 179 -5.95 7.55 -18.25
CA ASP A 179 -7.27 7.93 -18.73
C ASP A 179 -7.45 9.46 -18.72
N LYS A 180 -8.05 9.99 -19.80
CA LYS A 180 -8.30 11.42 -19.99
C LYS A 180 -9.63 11.89 -19.42
N GLU A 181 -10.55 10.98 -19.13
CA GLU A 181 -11.87 11.26 -18.59
C GLU A 181 -11.87 11.27 -17.05
N ASP A 182 -10.67 11.23 -16.44
CA ASP A 182 -10.46 11.20 -14.99
C ASP A 182 -11.16 10.01 -14.31
N VAL A 183 -11.21 8.87 -15.00
CA VAL A 183 -11.64 7.60 -14.40
C VAL A 183 -10.66 7.22 -13.29
N ASN A 184 -11.19 6.98 -12.10
CA ASN A 184 -10.42 6.63 -10.92
C ASN A 184 -10.80 5.22 -10.43
N VAL A 185 -9.80 4.35 -10.27
CA VAL A 185 -9.95 2.97 -9.79
C VAL A 185 -9.40 2.81 -8.38
N ASN A 186 -9.93 1.86 -7.62
CA ASN A 186 -9.45 1.54 -6.26
C ASN A 186 -8.53 0.33 -6.23
N TYR A 187 -7.90 -0.02 -7.35
CA TYR A 187 -7.02 -1.17 -7.47
C TYR A 187 -5.74 -0.84 -8.23
N GLN A 188 -4.76 -1.72 -8.10
CA GLN A 188 -3.50 -1.77 -8.84
C GLN A 188 -3.18 -3.23 -9.18
N ARG A 189 -2.23 -3.46 -10.09
CA ARG A 189 -1.79 -4.80 -10.49
C ARG A 189 -0.29 -4.94 -10.39
N GLY A 190 0.17 -6.18 -10.22
CA GLY A 190 1.52 -6.56 -10.58
C GLY A 190 1.60 -6.85 -12.09
N SER A 191 2.83 -6.87 -12.60
CA SER A 191 3.16 -7.29 -13.96
C SER A 191 4.25 -8.34 -13.94
N ILE A 192 4.26 -9.16 -14.99
CA ILE A 192 5.35 -10.05 -15.33
C ILE A 192 5.91 -9.59 -16.66
N MET A 193 7.09 -8.98 -16.61
CA MET A 193 7.87 -8.63 -17.80
C MET A 193 8.82 -9.78 -18.12
N ILE A 194 9.08 -9.98 -19.40
CA ILE A 194 10.09 -10.89 -19.92
C ILE A 194 11.07 -10.10 -20.77
N PHE A 195 12.34 -10.49 -20.79
CA PHE A 195 13.30 -9.88 -21.70
C PHE A 195 14.26 -10.91 -22.30
N GLY A 196 14.74 -10.61 -23.50
CA GLY A 196 15.70 -11.44 -24.19
C GLY A 196 15.72 -11.16 -25.68
N THR A 197 16.45 -11.99 -26.41
CA THR A 197 16.34 -12.15 -27.85
C THR A 197 14.96 -12.72 -28.21
N ASP A 198 14.59 -12.66 -29.49
CA ASP A 198 13.33 -13.25 -29.96
C ASP A 198 13.20 -14.75 -29.62
N SER A 199 14.31 -15.50 -29.68
CA SER A 199 14.33 -16.92 -29.34
C SER A 199 14.11 -17.17 -27.83
N GLU A 200 14.77 -16.39 -26.98
CA GLU A 200 14.59 -16.47 -25.52
C GLU A 200 13.15 -16.14 -25.12
N ILE A 201 12.60 -15.04 -25.67
CA ILE A 201 11.22 -14.61 -25.41
C ILE A 201 10.22 -15.67 -25.88
N LYS A 202 10.43 -16.26 -27.07
CA LYS A 202 9.60 -17.35 -27.58
C LYS A 202 9.62 -18.54 -26.62
N SER A 203 10.80 -18.95 -26.15
CA SER A 203 10.95 -20.09 -25.24
C SER A 203 10.30 -19.85 -23.87
N ILE A 204 10.39 -18.62 -23.34
CA ILE A 204 9.69 -18.24 -22.10
C ILE A 204 8.17 -18.31 -22.28
N LYS A 205 7.65 -17.81 -23.40
CA LYS A 205 6.23 -17.91 -23.72
C LYS A 205 5.79 -19.36 -23.88
N GLU A 206 6.56 -20.19 -24.56
CA GLU A 206 6.25 -21.63 -24.69
C GLU A 206 6.18 -22.31 -23.33
N ALA A 207 7.11 -22.02 -22.40
CA ALA A 207 7.04 -22.54 -21.03
C ALA A 207 5.79 -22.06 -20.28
N TRP A 208 5.34 -20.82 -20.51
CA TRP A 208 4.08 -20.30 -19.98
C TRP A 208 2.87 -21.03 -20.60
N GLU A 209 2.73 -21.06 -21.92
CA GLU A 209 1.57 -21.68 -22.58
C GLU A 209 1.46 -23.19 -22.26
N ASN A 210 2.60 -23.87 -22.11
CA ASN A 210 2.66 -25.28 -21.72
C ASN A 210 2.50 -25.51 -20.21
N LYS A 211 2.36 -24.44 -19.41
CA LYS A 211 2.30 -24.47 -17.94
C LYS A 211 3.49 -25.24 -17.33
N ASP A 212 4.65 -25.11 -17.96
CA ASP A 212 5.89 -25.75 -17.49
C ASP A 212 6.61 -24.83 -16.49
N TRP A 213 6.31 -25.00 -15.20
CA TRP A 213 6.91 -24.22 -14.13
C TRP A 213 8.44 -24.32 -14.11
N ASN A 214 8.97 -25.54 -14.23
CA ASN A 214 10.40 -25.78 -14.16
C ASN A 214 11.15 -25.09 -15.32
N ALA A 215 10.64 -25.23 -16.54
CA ALA A 215 11.22 -24.53 -17.70
C ALA A 215 11.12 -23.01 -17.51
N PHE A 216 9.94 -22.51 -17.11
CA PHE A 216 9.70 -21.08 -16.91
C PHE A 216 10.63 -20.48 -15.85
N ARG A 217 10.72 -21.09 -14.67
CA ARG A 217 11.61 -20.65 -13.58
C ARG A 217 13.08 -20.66 -13.99
N ASN A 218 13.50 -21.62 -14.81
CA ASN A 218 14.92 -21.79 -15.15
C ASN A 218 15.49 -20.63 -15.99
N PHE A 219 14.64 -19.78 -16.58
CA PHE A 219 15.01 -18.50 -17.19
C PHE A 219 15.41 -17.42 -16.17
N GLY A 220 15.22 -17.66 -14.87
CA GLY A 220 15.57 -16.75 -13.79
C GLY A 220 14.52 -15.65 -13.58
N ILE A 221 14.16 -15.43 -12.32
CA ILE A 221 13.08 -14.54 -11.91
C ILE A 221 13.61 -13.44 -10.97
N VAL A 222 13.40 -12.18 -11.34
CA VAL A 222 13.58 -11.03 -10.46
C VAL A 222 12.30 -10.79 -9.68
N ILE A 223 12.39 -10.90 -8.35
CA ILE A 223 11.26 -10.80 -7.43
C ILE A 223 11.42 -9.63 -6.46
N GLY A 224 10.30 -9.08 -6.00
CA GLY A 224 10.27 -8.11 -4.91
C GLY A 224 10.37 -8.76 -3.52
N LYS A 225 10.19 -7.94 -2.48
CA LYS A 225 10.05 -8.43 -1.11
C LYS A 225 8.79 -9.27 -0.95
N LYS A 226 8.84 -10.28 -0.07
CA LYS A 226 7.68 -11.15 0.26
C LYS A 226 6.41 -10.39 0.67
N SER A 227 6.57 -9.22 1.29
CA SER A 227 5.45 -8.36 1.71
C SER A 227 4.87 -7.50 0.59
N SER A 228 5.49 -7.47 -0.60
CA SER A 228 5.04 -6.64 -1.71
C SER A 228 3.82 -7.25 -2.39
N GLY A 229 2.72 -6.50 -2.44
CA GLY A 229 1.51 -6.90 -3.14
C GLY A 229 1.75 -7.10 -4.63
N THR A 230 2.35 -6.12 -5.29
CA THR A 230 2.47 -6.04 -6.76
C THR A 230 3.79 -6.57 -7.30
N LYS A 231 4.72 -7.05 -6.46
CA LYS A 231 6.02 -7.59 -6.90
C LYS A 231 6.35 -8.97 -6.30
N TYR A 232 5.40 -9.58 -5.60
CA TYR A 232 5.54 -10.91 -5.02
C TYR A 232 4.18 -11.61 -4.85
N ILE A 233 3.29 -11.07 -4.01
CA ILE A 233 2.08 -11.76 -3.57
C ILE A 233 1.13 -12.03 -4.75
N ALA A 234 0.80 -11.02 -5.55
CA ALA A 234 -0.12 -11.21 -6.67
C ALA A 234 0.45 -12.09 -7.78
N GLN A 235 1.77 -12.06 -7.99
CA GLN A 235 2.44 -12.97 -8.91
C GLN A 235 2.40 -14.39 -8.39
N GLU A 236 2.58 -14.60 -7.09
CA GLU A 236 2.50 -15.94 -6.48
C GLU A 236 1.10 -16.52 -6.64
N ASP A 237 0.06 -15.71 -6.39
CA ASP A 237 -1.33 -16.13 -6.54
C ASP A 237 -1.68 -16.44 -8.00
N LEU A 238 -1.20 -15.63 -8.95
CA LEU A 238 -1.33 -15.91 -10.38
C LEU A 238 -0.62 -17.22 -10.76
N PHE A 239 0.61 -17.43 -10.26
CA PHE A 239 1.41 -18.60 -10.61
C PHE A 239 0.80 -19.89 -10.04
N LYS A 240 0.21 -19.85 -8.84
CA LYS A 240 -0.55 -20.98 -8.27
C LYS A 240 -1.75 -21.37 -9.13
N LYS A 241 -2.42 -20.38 -9.74
CA LYS A 241 -3.55 -20.62 -10.66
C LYS A 241 -3.08 -21.18 -12.01
N HIS A 242 -2.00 -20.63 -12.55
CA HIS A 242 -1.53 -20.93 -13.90
C HIS A 242 -0.72 -22.23 -13.98
N PHE A 243 0.32 -22.36 -13.16
CA PHE A 243 1.23 -23.52 -13.13
C PHE A 243 0.68 -24.61 -12.22
N ASN A 244 -0.40 -25.26 -12.66
CA ASN A 244 -1.22 -26.13 -11.84
C ASN A 244 -1.24 -27.61 -12.27
N LEU A 245 -0.39 -28.01 -13.22
CA LEU A 245 -0.28 -29.40 -13.67
C LEU A 245 0.19 -30.32 -12.53
N ALA A 246 -0.43 -31.49 -12.36
CA ALA A 246 -0.24 -32.35 -11.19
C ALA A 246 1.25 -32.66 -10.87
N ASN A 247 2.06 -32.92 -11.90
CA ASN A 247 3.48 -33.28 -11.75
C ASN A 247 4.44 -32.07 -11.89
N ASN A 248 3.92 -30.84 -11.97
CA ASN A 248 4.72 -29.62 -12.14
C ASN A 248 4.05 -28.41 -11.45
N LYS A 249 3.34 -28.67 -10.35
CA LYS A 249 2.52 -27.66 -9.69
C LYS A 249 3.39 -26.70 -8.90
N PHE A 250 3.24 -25.41 -9.17
CA PHE A 250 3.83 -24.36 -8.35
C PHE A 250 3.04 -24.20 -7.04
N SER A 251 3.74 -24.20 -5.90
CA SER A 251 3.13 -24.00 -4.58
C SER A 251 3.29 -22.56 -4.06
N SER A 252 4.52 -22.06 -4.04
CA SER A 252 4.88 -20.74 -3.54
C SER A 252 6.33 -20.44 -3.93
N PHE A 253 6.69 -19.16 -4.03
CA PHE A 253 8.09 -18.79 -4.30
C PHE A 253 8.96 -19.16 -3.10
N ALA A 254 8.46 -18.98 -1.88
CA ALA A 254 9.20 -19.33 -0.67
C ALA A 254 9.61 -20.81 -0.63
N ASN A 255 8.73 -21.73 -1.05
CA ASN A 255 9.04 -23.15 -1.09
C ASN A 255 9.98 -23.49 -2.25
N ASP A 256 9.74 -22.95 -3.45
CA ASP A 256 10.56 -23.25 -4.62
C ASP A 256 12.02 -22.77 -4.44
N GLN A 257 12.21 -21.60 -3.80
CA GLN A 257 13.51 -21.04 -3.48
C GLN A 257 14.38 -21.92 -2.57
N ILE A 258 13.80 -22.85 -1.80
CA ILE A 258 14.57 -23.79 -0.94
C ILE A 258 15.56 -24.60 -1.79
N ASN A 259 15.13 -25.06 -2.96
CA ASN A 259 15.93 -25.90 -3.85
C ASN A 259 16.47 -25.15 -5.08
N ASN A 260 16.00 -23.93 -5.34
CA ASN A 260 16.28 -23.20 -6.58
C ASN A 260 16.68 -21.74 -6.33
N ALA A 261 17.29 -21.43 -5.19
CA ALA A 261 17.63 -20.06 -4.80
C ALA A 261 18.41 -19.28 -5.89
N ASN A 262 19.28 -19.95 -6.64
CA ASN A 262 20.07 -19.37 -7.74
C ASN A 262 19.24 -18.96 -8.97
N LYS A 263 17.96 -19.32 -9.03
CA LYS A 263 17.01 -18.89 -10.07
C LYS A 263 16.29 -17.60 -9.70
N TYR A 264 16.53 -17.05 -8.52
CA TYR A 264 15.87 -15.85 -8.02
C TYR A 264 16.85 -14.76 -7.64
N ILE A 265 16.45 -13.51 -7.85
CA ILE A 265 17.18 -12.35 -7.33
C ILE A 265 16.19 -11.27 -6.91
N THR A 266 16.55 -10.50 -5.89
CA THR A 266 15.81 -9.29 -5.51
C THR A 266 16.59 -8.07 -5.94
N GLU A 267 16.04 -7.32 -6.89
CA GLU A 267 16.59 -6.05 -7.38
C GLU A 267 15.46 -5.18 -7.96
N LYS A 268 15.77 -3.93 -8.29
CA LYS A 268 14.93 -2.94 -8.95
C LYS A 268 14.58 -3.40 -10.38
N PRO A 269 13.29 -3.67 -10.65
CA PRO A 269 12.83 -4.13 -11.96
C PRO A 269 13.22 -3.22 -13.13
N ARG A 270 13.30 -1.91 -12.90
CA ARG A 270 13.73 -0.92 -13.91
C ARG A 270 15.14 -1.13 -14.47
N ASN A 271 15.94 -1.97 -13.84
CA ASN A 271 17.28 -2.38 -14.31
C ASN A 271 17.26 -3.67 -15.15
N ILE A 272 16.08 -4.17 -15.54
CA ILE A 272 15.88 -5.35 -16.39
C ILE A 272 16.89 -5.39 -17.55
N GLY A 273 17.54 -6.55 -17.71
CA GLY A 273 18.54 -6.77 -18.75
C GLY A 273 19.94 -6.21 -18.50
N LYS A 274 20.24 -5.67 -17.30
CA LYS A 274 21.54 -5.05 -16.99
C LYS A 274 22.25 -5.69 -15.82
N GLY A 275 23.59 -5.63 -15.86
CA GLY A 275 24.43 -6.07 -14.75
C GLY A 275 24.05 -7.47 -14.27
N ALA A 276 23.78 -7.61 -12.97
CA ALA A 276 23.36 -8.88 -12.38
C ALA A 276 22.03 -9.42 -12.96
N LEU A 277 21.14 -8.55 -13.45
CA LEU A 277 19.83 -8.93 -14.01
C LEU A 277 19.91 -9.42 -15.45
N SER A 278 21.06 -9.32 -16.11
CA SER A 278 21.25 -9.79 -17.49
C SER A 278 21.02 -11.30 -17.69
N LYS A 279 21.00 -12.07 -16.59
CA LYS A 279 20.77 -13.53 -16.54
C LYS A 279 19.36 -13.93 -16.05
N TYR A 280 18.50 -12.99 -15.68
CA TYR A 280 17.19 -13.26 -15.06
C TYR A 280 16.07 -12.72 -15.93
N HIS A 281 15.60 -13.52 -16.87
CA HIS A 281 14.79 -13.08 -18.00
C HIS A 281 13.33 -12.79 -17.68
N ILE A 282 12.87 -13.08 -16.46
CA ILE A 282 11.51 -12.78 -15.99
C ILE A 282 11.62 -11.78 -14.84
N VAL A 283 10.80 -10.74 -14.85
CA VAL A 283 10.86 -9.64 -13.87
C VAL A 283 9.48 -9.28 -13.38
N PHE A 284 9.30 -9.23 -12.07
CA PHE A 284 8.07 -8.75 -11.44
C PHE A 284 8.19 -7.27 -11.11
N ASP A 285 7.18 -6.50 -11.47
CA ASP A 285 7.07 -5.09 -11.07
C ASP A 285 5.61 -4.69 -10.88
N GLU A 286 5.40 -3.51 -10.30
CA GLU A 286 4.09 -2.87 -10.36
C GLU A 286 3.71 -2.57 -11.82
N PHE A 287 2.46 -2.82 -12.18
CA PHE A 287 2.02 -2.70 -13.55
C PHE A 287 2.16 -1.26 -14.07
N ALA A 288 2.76 -1.14 -15.25
CA ALA A 288 3.05 0.13 -15.92
C ALA A 288 3.88 1.12 -15.07
N SER A 289 4.81 0.62 -14.25
CA SER A 289 5.73 1.44 -13.45
C SER A 289 6.57 2.43 -14.27
N PHE A 290 6.80 2.15 -15.55
CA PHE A 290 7.40 3.07 -16.51
C PHE A 290 6.59 4.37 -16.70
N ALA A 291 5.28 4.37 -16.41
CA ALA A 291 4.41 5.52 -16.59
C ALA A 291 4.57 6.59 -15.50
N TYR A 292 5.16 6.25 -14.36
CA TYR A 292 5.43 7.20 -13.25
C TYR A 292 6.91 7.21 -12.82
N THR A 293 7.78 6.55 -13.59
CA THR A 293 9.23 6.67 -13.46
C THR A 293 9.70 7.70 -14.49
N HIS A 294 10.43 8.76 -14.09
CA HIS A 294 10.98 9.69 -15.08
C HIS A 294 12.20 9.06 -15.79
N ASN A 295 12.30 9.22 -17.11
CA ASN A 295 13.42 8.72 -17.89
C ASN A 295 14.62 9.68 -17.92
N TRP A 296 14.50 10.90 -17.37
CA TRP A 296 15.55 11.92 -17.39
C TRP A 296 16.07 12.25 -15.99
N ASN A 297 17.38 12.45 -15.87
CA ASN A 297 18.02 12.97 -14.68
C ASN A 297 18.32 14.47 -14.86
N LYS A 298 17.52 15.32 -14.21
CA LYS A 298 17.69 16.78 -14.29
C LYS A 298 19.06 17.27 -13.76
N SER A 299 19.57 16.67 -12.68
CA SER A 299 20.85 17.11 -12.09
C SER A 299 22.09 16.75 -12.92
N LYS A 300 22.01 15.68 -13.70
CA LYS A 300 23.11 15.17 -14.51
C LYS A 300 22.94 15.48 -15.99
N SER A 301 21.79 16.05 -16.38
CA SER A 301 21.41 16.32 -17.77
C SER A 301 21.60 15.09 -18.69
N ILE A 302 21.18 13.91 -18.21
CA ILE A 302 21.25 12.66 -18.97
C ILE A 302 19.96 11.86 -18.86
N ASN A 303 19.66 11.05 -19.87
CA ASN A 303 18.64 10.01 -19.75
C ASN A 303 19.12 8.89 -18.83
N TYR A 304 18.25 8.43 -17.94
CA TYR A 304 18.43 7.15 -17.28
C TYR A 304 18.32 6.04 -18.32
N ASN A 305 19.24 5.10 -18.25
CA ASN A 305 19.15 3.88 -19.04
C ASN A 305 18.23 2.84 -18.37
N PHE A 306 17.10 3.24 -17.75
CA PHE A 306 16.13 2.29 -17.22
C PHE A 306 15.36 1.60 -18.35
N TYR A 307 14.95 0.35 -18.15
CA TYR A 307 14.19 -0.45 -19.14
C TYR A 307 14.83 -0.47 -20.54
N CYS A 308 16.17 -0.48 -20.59
CA CYS A 308 16.94 -0.45 -21.84
C CYS A 308 17.94 -1.61 -21.83
N PRO A 309 17.52 -2.86 -22.13
CA PRO A 309 18.42 -4.00 -22.12
C PRO A 309 19.55 -3.81 -23.15
N ASP A 310 20.67 -4.49 -22.92
CA ASP A 310 21.85 -4.39 -23.79
C ASP A 310 21.69 -5.26 -25.05
N GLY A 311 22.34 -4.86 -26.15
CA GLY A 311 22.39 -5.63 -27.40
C GLY A 311 21.06 -5.67 -28.18
N ASN A 312 20.78 -6.81 -28.81
CA ASN A 312 19.56 -7.06 -29.60
C ASN A 312 18.38 -7.59 -28.76
N LYS A 313 18.44 -7.44 -27.44
CA LYS A 313 17.40 -7.90 -26.52
C LYS A 313 16.27 -6.87 -26.44
N LYS A 314 15.05 -7.33 -26.20
CA LYS A 314 13.86 -6.49 -26.01
C LYS A 314 13.12 -6.90 -24.74
N ILE A 315 12.26 -6.01 -24.25
CA ILE A 315 11.36 -6.26 -23.11
C ILE A 315 9.96 -6.47 -23.67
N GLU A 316 9.25 -7.47 -23.15
CA GLU A 316 7.81 -7.62 -23.38
C GLU A 316 7.05 -7.75 -22.05
N LEU A 317 5.87 -7.15 -21.95
CA LEU A 317 4.95 -7.45 -20.85
C LEU A 317 4.20 -8.73 -21.18
N LEU A 318 4.53 -9.82 -20.48
CA LEU A 318 3.92 -11.13 -20.70
C LEU A 318 2.45 -11.10 -20.26
N THR A 319 2.19 -10.77 -18.99
CA THR A 319 0.85 -10.69 -18.40
C THR A 319 0.85 -9.73 -17.20
N VAL A 320 -0.34 -9.32 -16.77
CA VAL A 320 -0.56 -8.69 -15.46
C VAL A 320 -1.16 -9.69 -14.46
N THR A 321 -1.23 -9.30 -13.19
CA THR A 321 -1.87 -10.09 -12.14
C THR A 321 -3.34 -9.74 -11.98
N ASP A 322 -4.04 -10.54 -11.18
CA ASP A 322 -5.30 -10.09 -10.58
C ASP A 322 -5.10 -8.77 -9.83
N PRO A 323 -6.16 -7.95 -9.75
CA PRO A 323 -6.09 -6.63 -9.17
C PRO A 323 -6.14 -6.72 -7.65
N ILE A 324 -5.32 -5.89 -7.01
CA ILE A 324 -5.23 -5.71 -5.58
C ILE A 324 -5.76 -4.33 -5.25
N LYS A 325 -6.58 -4.20 -4.19
CA LYS A 325 -7.00 -2.89 -3.69
C LYS A 325 -5.81 -1.95 -3.45
N PHE A 326 -6.00 -0.69 -3.78
CA PHE A 326 -4.99 0.35 -3.54
C PHE A 326 -4.87 0.64 -2.04
N ASN A 327 -3.98 1.56 -1.68
CA ASN A 327 -3.67 1.84 -0.28
C ASN A 327 -4.91 2.29 0.51
N VAL A 328 -4.83 2.07 1.83
CA VAL A 328 -5.89 2.38 2.78
C VAL A 328 -5.30 3.31 3.83
N LEU A 329 -5.97 4.42 4.12
CA LEU A 329 -5.68 5.19 5.32
C LEU A 329 -6.24 4.41 6.51
N VAL A 330 -5.37 4.00 7.44
CA VAL A 330 -5.77 3.42 8.71
C VAL A 330 -5.56 4.43 9.84
N VAL A 331 -6.39 4.32 10.87
CA VAL A 331 -6.29 5.11 12.10
C VAL A 331 -6.35 4.20 13.31
N ASP A 332 -5.60 4.51 14.36
CA ASP A 332 -5.63 3.75 15.62
C ASP A 332 -7.03 3.84 16.26
N LYS A 333 -7.53 2.70 16.76
CA LYS A 333 -8.87 2.63 17.38
C LYS A 333 -9.04 3.50 18.62
N SER A 334 -7.93 3.89 19.27
CA SER A 334 -7.99 4.81 20.42
C SER A 334 -8.37 6.23 20.04
N ILE A 335 -8.27 6.61 18.76
CA ILE A 335 -8.66 7.95 18.31
C ILE A 335 -10.20 8.04 18.28
N PRO A 336 -10.80 9.07 18.94
CA PRO A 336 -12.25 9.24 18.93
C PRO A 336 -12.82 9.37 17.52
N LYS A 337 -14.01 8.78 17.30
CA LYS A 337 -14.69 8.77 15.99
C LYS A 337 -14.90 10.14 15.38
N SER A 338 -15.34 11.11 16.18
CA SER A 338 -15.50 12.50 15.74
C SER A 338 -14.19 13.08 15.20
N ALA A 339 -13.06 12.76 15.83
CA ALA A 339 -11.76 13.28 15.44
C ALA A 339 -11.28 12.67 14.13
N TYR A 340 -11.26 11.33 13.99
CA TYR A 340 -10.80 10.73 12.74
C TYR A 340 -11.73 11.02 11.55
N LEU A 341 -13.04 11.18 11.78
CA LEU A 341 -13.97 11.57 10.71
C LEU A 341 -13.74 13.01 10.25
N ALA A 342 -13.38 13.94 11.16
CA ALA A 342 -12.99 15.29 10.79
C ALA A 342 -11.76 15.28 9.85
N PHE A 343 -10.76 14.46 10.17
CA PHE A 343 -9.59 14.25 9.30
C PHE A 343 -9.98 13.65 7.94
N ALA A 344 -10.78 12.57 7.94
CA ALA A 344 -11.22 11.90 6.71
C ALA A 344 -11.97 12.85 5.76
N ASN A 345 -12.92 13.61 6.30
CA ASN A 345 -13.71 14.56 5.53
C ASN A 345 -12.85 15.70 4.95
N SER A 346 -11.90 16.20 5.73
CA SER A 346 -10.99 17.25 5.26
C SER A 346 -10.07 16.77 4.12
N ILE A 347 -9.53 15.54 4.21
CA ILE A 347 -8.77 14.90 3.12
C ILE A 347 -9.64 14.79 1.86
N ILE A 348 -10.87 14.28 1.99
CA ILE A 348 -11.81 14.14 0.86
C ILE A 348 -12.13 15.51 0.23
N ASN A 349 -12.38 16.53 1.04
CA ASN A 349 -12.75 17.87 0.55
C ASN A 349 -11.58 18.54 -0.16
N LEU A 350 -10.37 18.52 0.40
CA LEU A 350 -9.19 19.07 -0.26
C LEU A 350 -8.91 18.39 -1.60
N ALA A 351 -9.13 17.08 -1.70
CA ALA A 351 -9.02 16.36 -2.96
C ALA A 351 -10.07 16.81 -3.99
N LYS A 352 -11.34 16.91 -3.59
CA LYS A 352 -12.44 17.40 -4.44
C LYS A 352 -12.20 18.83 -4.94
N GLU A 353 -11.63 19.68 -4.11
CA GLU A 353 -11.28 21.07 -4.42
C GLU A 353 -9.96 21.21 -5.21
N LYS A 354 -9.31 20.10 -5.58
CA LYS A 354 -7.99 20.07 -6.26
C LYS A 354 -6.89 20.78 -5.46
N LYS A 355 -7.00 20.80 -4.13
CA LYS A 355 -6.01 21.34 -3.18
C LYS A 355 -5.13 20.26 -2.54
N ASP A 356 -5.36 18.99 -2.87
CA ASP A 356 -4.45 17.90 -2.48
C ASP A 356 -3.16 17.94 -3.30
N THR A 357 -2.12 18.56 -2.75
CA THR A 357 -0.78 18.60 -3.35
C THR A 357 0.09 17.42 -2.94
N TYR A 358 -0.37 16.54 -2.02
CA TYR A 358 0.36 15.35 -1.60
C TYR A 358 -0.03 14.12 -2.41
N GLY A 359 -1.32 13.74 -2.37
CA GLY A 359 -1.83 12.49 -2.90
C GLY A 359 -1.41 12.20 -4.34
N PRO A 360 -1.61 13.12 -5.29
CA PRO A 360 -1.23 12.90 -6.69
C PRO A 360 0.27 12.67 -6.92
N ASN A 361 1.14 13.03 -5.97
CA ASN A 361 2.58 12.75 -6.04
C ASN A 361 2.96 11.35 -5.56
N VAL A 362 2.00 10.59 -5.02
CA VAL A 362 2.14 9.19 -4.60
C VAL A 362 1.03 8.30 -5.20
N GLY A 363 0.31 8.82 -6.21
CA GLY A 363 -0.75 8.10 -6.93
C GLY A 363 -2.13 8.12 -6.28
N PHE A 364 -2.34 8.85 -5.18
CA PHE A 364 -3.68 9.02 -4.57
C PHE A 364 -4.39 10.22 -5.22
N ASN A 365 -5.38 9.94 -6.05
CA ASN A 365 -6.10 10.97 -6.81
C ASN A 365 -7.51 11.23 -6.27
N LYS A 366 -8.09 10.24 -5.58
CA LYS A 366 -9.39 10.36 -4.93
C LYS A 366 -9.46 9.49 -3.69
N TYR A 367 -10.35 9.84 -2.77
CA TYR A 367 -10.54 9.15 -1.49
C TYR A 367 -12.01 8.82 -1.30
N GLU A 368 -12.29 7.68 -0.69
CA GLU A 368 -13.63 7.22 -0.35
C GLU A 368 -13.63 6.73 1.09
N LEU A 369 -14.63 7.17 1.86
CA LEU A 369 -14.82 6.70 3.22
C LEU A 369 -15.22 5.22 3.20
N ILE A 370 -14.57 4.41 4.03
CA ILE A 370 -14.91 2.99 4.17
C ILE A 370 -16.04 2.87 5.18
N ASN A 371 -17.10 2.16 4.83
CA ASN A 371 -18.21 1.91 5.74
C ASN A 371 -17.78 0.96 6.87
N GLU A 372 -18.28 1.19 8.08
CA GLU A 372 -17.95 0.34 9.24
C GLU A 372 -18.31 -1.14 9.03
N SER A 373 -19.40 -1.41 8.29
CA SER A 373 -19.82 -2.76 7.90
C SER A 373 -18.81 -3.48 7.00
N ASP A 374 -17.92 -2.74 6.35
CA ASP A 374 -16.92 -3.26 5.41
C ASP A 374 -15.53 -3.41 6.02
N TYR A 375 -15.30 -2.95 7.26
CA TYR A 375 -13.98 -3.00 7.90
C TYR A 375 -13.38 -4.41 7.92
N SER A 376 -14.19 -5.45 8.10
CA SER A 376 -13.73 -6.84 8.10
C SER A 376 -13.17 -7.31 6.76
N LYS A 377 -13.52 -6.68 5.64
CA LYS A 377 -13.06 -7.05 4.29
C LYS A 377 -11.61 -6.64 4.02
N TYR A 378 -11.04 -5.80 4.88
CA TYR A 378 -9.67 -5.28 4.77
C TYR A 378 -8.62 -6.09 5.55
N PHE A 379 -9.08 -7.05 6.36
CA PHE A 379 -8.24 -7.88 7.22
C PHE A 379 -8.26 -9.35 6.82
#